data_AF-W2T7G4-F1
#
_entry.id   AF-W2T7G4-F1
#
_cell.length_a   1.000
_cell.length_b   1.000
_cell.length_c   1.000
_cell.angle_alpha   90.00
_cell.angle_beta   90.00
_cell.angle_gamma   90.00
#
_symmetry.space_group_name_H-M   'P 1'
#
loop_
_entity.id
_entity.type
_entity.pdbx_description
1 polymer ?
#
loop_
_entity_poly.entity_id
_entity_poly.type
_entity_poly.pdbx_seq_one_letter_code
_entity_poly.pdbx_strand_id
1 'polypeptide(L)'
;MEQPASTSTSPTRSWAKRLAELKACPWYWGDLSWRNAEKLLMLCEEGSFLVRDSHSDNHLFTVSYRHEGLFVSDVISFENDSYRVLHSRVEISGQFAHLGGPLSLERSESIVDLLKHAVQISFTRERDILIHRRGAEAEASGIQLRYPLSRLQLLPRLQYLCRLRIRLLSRADQLSTLPLPPPLLAYVSDPKFLIPNIRECLKFLEDRRKILGLS
;
A
#
# COMPACT_ATOMS: atom_id res chain seq x y z
N MET A 1 -4.43 -55.51 -0.35
CA MET A 1 -5.46 -54.57 -0.82
C MET A 1 -5.08 -53.20 -0.32
N GLU A 2 -4.31 -52.46 -1.13
CA GLU A 2 -3.99 -51.06 -0.86
C GLU A 2 -5.19 -50.20 -1.25
N GLN A 3 -5.66 -49.37 -0.33
CA GLN A 3 -6.60 -48.28 -0.63
C GLN A 3 -5.79 -47.05 -1.06
N PRO A 4 -6.13 -46.38 -2.18
CA PRO A 4 -5.45 -45.15 -2.56
C PRO A 4 -5.94 -44.00 -1.68
N ALA A 5 -4.98 -43.25 -1.12
CA ALA A 5 -5.22 -42.02 -0.40
C ALA A 5 -5.88 -40.98 -1.32
N SER A 6 -7.05 -40.50 -0.92
CA SER A 6 -7.72 -39.37 -1.55
C SER A 6 -6.94 -38.08 -1.25
N THR A 7 -6.06 -37.68 -2.17
CA THR A 7 -5.49 -36.33 -2.19
C THR A 7 -6.59 -35.33 -2.54
N SER A 8 -7.19 -34.72 -1.53
CA SER A 8 -8.04 -33.54 -1.71
C SER A 8 -7.16 -32.36 -2.12
N THR A 9 -6.83 -32.25 -3.40
CA THR A 9 -6.17 -31.08 -3.97
C THR A 9 -7.19 -29.95 -4.01
N SER A 10 -7.25 -29.14 -2.95
CA SER A 10 -7.91 -27.83 -3.04
C SER A 10 -7.33 -27.07 -4.23
N PRO A 11 -8.15 -26.54 -5.15
CA PRO A 11 -7.63 -25.85 -6.34
C PRO A 11 -6.79 -24.65 -5.89
N THR A 12 -5.50 -24.67 -6.24
CA THR A 12 -4.57 -23.58 -5.96
C THR A 12 -5.13 -22.28 -6.54
N ARG A 13 -5.22 -21.24 -5.71
CA ARG A 13 -5.79 -19.95 -6.12
C ARG A 13 -4.93 -19.36 -7.24
N SER A 14 -5.49 -19.16 -8.43
CA SER A 14 -4.74 -18.64 -9.57
C SER A 14 -4.14 -17.26 -9.27
N TRP A 15 -3.00 -16.95 -9.89
CA TRP A 15 -2.35 -15.64 -9.75
C TRP A 15 -3.31 -14.48 -10.05
N ALA A 16 -4.12 -14.60 -11.11
CA ALA A 16 -5.10 -13.58 -11.49
C ALA A 16 -6.11 -13.29 -10.36
N LYS A 17 -6.58 -14.34 -9.66
CA LYS A 17 -7.51 -14.18 -8.54
C LYS A 17 -6.85 -13.51 -7.33
N ARG A 18 -5.62 -13.91 -7.00
CA ARG A 18 -4.81 -13.29 -5.93
C ARG A 18 -4.55 -11.81 -6.20
N LEU A 19 -4.25 -11.46 -7.44
CA LEU A 19 -4.05 -10.08 -7.88
C LEU A 19 -5.34 -9.27 -7.83
N ALA A 20 -6.47 -9.85 -8.26
CA ALA A 20 -7.78 -9.20 -8.17
C ALA A 20 -8.16 -8.90 -6.72
N GLU A 21 -7.90 -9.82 -5.80
CA GLU A 21 -8.12 -9.62 -4.36
C GLU A 21 -7.26 -8.50 -3.80
N LEU A 22 -5.95 -8.45 -4.12
CA LEU A 22 -5.08 -7.35 -3.74
C LEU A 22 -5.59 -6.01 -4.26
N LYS A 23 -5.97 -5.95 -5.54
CA LYS A 23 -6.49 -4.73 -6.17
C LYS A 23 -7.82 -4.25 -5.57
N ALA A 24 -8.60 -5.16 -5.00
CA ALA A 24 -9.83 -4.83 -4.27
C ALA A 24 -9.55 -4.23 -2.89
N CYS A 25 -8.35 -4.42 -2.32
CA CYS A 25 -8.02 -3.90 -1.00
C CYS A 25 -7.92 -2.35 -1.01
N PRO A 26 -8.59 -1.65 -0.07
CA PRO A 26 -8.53 -0.19 0.04
C PRO A 26 -7.13 0.37 0.30
N TRP A 27 -6.23 -0.41 0.89
CA TRP A 27 -4.86 -0.02 1.22
C TRP A 27 -3.85 -0.37 0.11
N TYR A 28 -4.31 -0.88 -1.04
CA TYR A 28 -3.50 -0.99 -2.25
C TYR A 28 -3.68 0.27 -3.11
N TRP A 29 -2.57 0.96 -3.37
CA TRP A 29 -2.51 2.28 -4.00
C TRP A 29 -2.07 2.25 -5.47
N GLY A 30 -1.78 1.07 -6.04
CA GLY A 30 -1.30 0.94 -7.42
C GLY A 30 0.03 1.65 -7.65
N ASP A 31 0.15 2.33 -8.78
CA ASP A 31 1.36 3.03 -9.25
C ASP A 31 1.67 4.33 -8.48
N LEU A 32 1.69 4.25 -7.15
CA LEU A 32 2.08 5.34 -6.27
C LEU A 32 3.61 5.38 -6.16
N SER A 33 4.22 6.54 -6.39
CA SER A 33 5.66 6.71 -6.20
C SER A 33 6.07 6.61 -4.73
N TRP A 34 7.29 6.15 -4.48
CA TRP A 34 7.84 6.07 -3.12
C TRP A 34 7.81 7.43 -2.41
N ARG A 35 8.19 8.51 -3.10
CA ARG A 35 8.15 9.89 -2.56
C ARG A 35 6.75 10.33 -2.14
N ASN A 36 5.71 9.93 -2.86
CA ASN A 36 4.33 10.26 -2.48
C ASN A 36 3.86 9.39 -1.31
N ALA A 37 4.27 8.12 -1.26
CA ALA A 37 4.02 7.26 -0.12
C ALA A 37 4.65 7.82 1.16
N GLU A 38 5.89 8.32 1.09
CA GLU A 38 6.55 8.97 2.24
C GLU A 38 5.74 10.16 2.74
N LYS A 39 5.37 11.09 1.85
CA LYS A 39 4.58 12.29 2.22
C LYS A 39 3.25 11.94 2.90
N LEU A 40 2.55 10.92 2.41
CA LEU A 40 1.28 10.48 3.00
C LEU A 40 1.51 9.85 4.39
N LEU A 41 2.48 8.95 4.52
CA LEU A 41 2.71 8.20 5.73
C LEU A 41 3.35 9.03 6.86
N MET A 42 4.16 10.05 6.54
CA MET A 42 4.68 11.01 7.53
C MET A 42 3.59 11.84 8.21
N LEU A 43 2.38 11.87 7.66
CA LEU A 43 1.22 12.51 8.28
C LEU A 43 0.32 11.52 9.04
N CYS A 44 0.63 10.23 8.99
CA CYS A 44 -0.12 9.17 9.67
C CYS A 44 0.58 8.74 10.97
N GLU A 45 -0.09 7.98 11.83
CA GLU A 45 0.49 7.46 13.07
C GLU A 45 1.53 6.34 12.83
N GLU A 46 2.35 6.05 13.84
CA GLU A 46 3.35 4.98 13.77
C GLU A 46 2.73 3.62 13.42
N GLY A 47 3.40 2.86 12.55
CA GLY A 47 2.89 1.60 12.04
C GLY A 47 1.80 1.73 10.97
N SER A 48 1.51 2.96 10.53
CA SER A 48 0.71 3.18 9.33
C SER A 48 1.42 2.63 8.10
N PHE A 49 0.69 1.97 7.21
CA PHE A 49 1.28 1.35 6.02
C PHE A 49 0.36 1.36 4.80
N LEU A 50 0.95 1.19 3.61
CA LEU A 50 0.22 0.99 2.37
C LEU A 50 0.99 0.05 1.43
N VAL A 51 0.29 -0.55 0.46
CA VAL A 51 0.91 -1.33 -0.62
C VAL A 51 0.82 -0.55 -1.92
N ARG A 52 1.90 -0.56 -2.68
CA ARG A 52 2.02 0.07 -4.00
C ARG A 52 2.75 -0.84 -4.97
N ASP A 53 2.66 -0.53 -6.24
CA ASP A 53 3.50 -1.15 -7.27
C ASP A 53 4.96 -0.80 -7.01
N SER A 54 5.85 -1.74 -7.28
CA SER A 54 7.28 -1.46 -7.20
C SER A 54 7.76 -0.79 -8.48
N HIS A 55 8.67 0.17 -8.33
CA HIS A 55 9.39 0.79 -9.43
C HIS A 55 10.78 0.16 -9.65
N SER A 56 11.02 -1.02 -9.08
CA SER A 56 12.23 -1.81 -9.36
C SER A 56 11.94 -2.96 -10.31
N ASP A 57 12.88 -3.25 -11.20
CA ASP A 57 12.71 -4.25 -12.26
C ASP A 57 12.46 -5.68 -11.76
N ASN A 58 12.84 -5.99 -10.52
CA ASN A 58 12.83 -7.35 -9.97
C ASN A 58 11.64 -7.65 -9.05
N HIS A 59 10.76 -6.68 -8.79
CA HIS A 59 9.67 -6.84 -7.83
C HIS A 59 8.39 -6.21 -8.33
N LEU A 60 7.25 -6.83 -8.06
CA LEU A 60 5.96 -6.30 -8.50
C LEU A 60 5.37 -5.31 -7.48
N PHE A 61 5.60 -5.54 -6.18
CA PHE A 61 4.94 -4.78 -5.11
C PHE A 61 5.93 -4.33 -4.03
N THR A 62 5.55 -3.27 -3.32
CA THR A 62 6.28 -2.73 -2.18
C THR A 62 5.30 -2.32 -1.09
N VAL A 63 5.62 -2.71 0.15
CA VAL A 63 4.95 -2.24 1.37
C VAL A 63 5.73 -1.03 1.87
N SER A 64 5.08 0.13 1.92
CA SER A 64 5.63 1.34 2.54
C SER A 64 4.99 1.51 3.92
N TYR A 65 5.77 1.83 4.95
CA TYR A 65 5.24 1.99 6.30
C TYR A 65 6.01 3.03 7.13
N ARG A 66 5.30 3.74 8.01
CA ARG A 66 5.89 4.66 9.00
C ARG A 66 6.45 3.85 10.16
N HIS A 67 7.71 4.09 10.47
CA HIS A 67 8.45 3.42 11.53
C HIS A 67 9.16 4.46 12.40
N GLU A 68 9.07 4.32 13.72
CA GLU A 68 9.88 5.09 14.65
C GLU A 68 11.29 4.48 14.71
N GLY A 69 12.29 5.26 14.33
CA GLY A 69 13.68 4.83 14.37
C GLY A 69 14.43 5.54 15.49
N LEU A 70 15.00 4.79 16.41
CA LEU A 70 16.05 5.29 17.31
C LEU A 70 17.37 5.32 16.53
N PHE A 71 17.60 6.34 15.72
CA PHE A 71 18.92 6.54 15.14
C PHE A 71 19.77 7.37 16.10
N VAL A 72 20.74 6.72 16.74
CA VAL A 72 21.90 7.39 17.32
C VAL A 72 22.86 7.67 16.16
N SER A 73 22.55 8.66 15.34
CA SER A 73 23.56 9.24 14.44
C SER A 73 24.12 10.47 15.13
N ASP A 74 25.44 10.45 15.39
CA ASP A 74 26.28 11.48 16.01
C ASP A 74 26.31 12.83 15.26
N VAL A 75 25.17 13.36 14.85
CA VAL A 75 25.03 14.75 14.41
C VAL A 75 23.71 15.25 14.95
N ILE A 76 23.82 16.07 15.99
CA ILE A 76 22.76 16.86 16.60
C ILE A 76 21.99 17.59 15.49
N SER A 77 20.85 17.03 15.10
CA SER A 77 19.78 17.74 14.42
C SER A 77 18.74 18.00 15.48
N PHE A 78 18.80 19.18 16.10
CA PHE A 78 17.64 19.69 16.83
C PHE A 78 16.50 19.87 15.82
N GLU A 79 15.30 19.49 16.26
CA GLU A 79 13.99 19.81 15.65
C GLU A 79 13.30 18.69 14.83
N ASN A 80 12.54 17.90 15.59
CA ASN A 80 11.27 17.21 15.29
C ASN A 80 11.21 16.04 14.27
N ASP A 81 10.72 14.91 14.81
CA ASP A 81 10.24 13.66 14.17
C ASP A 81 11.31 12.57 13.93
N SER A 82 11.55 11.71 14.95
CA SER A 82 12.30 10.45 14.91
C SER A 82 11.66 9.36 14.02
N TYR A 83 10.82 9.76 13.08
CA TYR A 83 10.03 8.86 12.26
C TYR A 83 10.53 8.88 10.82
N ARG A 84 10.63 7.71 10.22
CA ARG A 84 10.95 7.53 8.81
C ARG A 84 9.95 6.61 8.16
N VAL A 85 9.83 6.72 6.84
CA VAL A 85 9.05 5.79 6.05
C VAL A 85 10.02 4.78 5.43
N LEU A 86 9.77 3.51 5.69
CA LEU A 86 10.55 2.39 5.16
C LEU A 86 9.78 1.73 4.01
N HIS A 87 10.53 1.05 3.14
CA HIS A 87 10.00 0.40 1.94
C HIS A 87 10.51 -1.05 1.85
N SER A 88 9.63 -2.01 2.10
CA SER A 88 9.94 -3.44 1.96
C SER A 88 9.36 -3.99 0.67
N ARG A 89 10.20 -4.60 -0.15
CA ARG A 89 9.76 -5.27 -1.38
C ARG A 89 9.08 -6.59 -1.04
N VAL A 90 7.98 -6.90 -1.72
CA VAL A 90 7.29 -8.16 -1.58
C VAL A 90 7.91 -9.15 -2.55
N GLU A 91 8.40 -10.27 -2.02
CA GLU A 91 8.93 -11.37 -2.80
C GLU A 91 7.83 -12.39 -3.09
N ILE A 92 7.83 -12.95 -4.29
CA ILE A 92 6.90 -14.02 -4.68
C ILE A 92 7.72 -15.23 -5.13
N SER A 93 7.63 -16.33 -4.39
CA SER A 93 8.36 -17.57 -4.64
C SER A 93 7.37 -18.71 -4.80
N GLY A 94 7.14 -19.14 -6.04
CA GLY A 94 6.08 -20.09 -6.37
C GLY A 94 4.69 -19.53 -6.04
N GLN A 95 3.94 -20.24 -5.19
CA GLN A 95 2.62 -19.79 -4.75
C GLN A 95 2.65 -18.86 -3.53
N PHE A 96 3.80 -18.63 -2.90
CA PHE A 96 3.90 -17.88 -1.65
C PHE A 96 4.43 -16.46 -1.84
N ALA A 97 3.91 -15.53 -1.05
CA ALA A 97 4.41 -14.17 -0.88
C ALA A 97 5.04 -14.01 0.51
N HIS A 98 6.11 -13.23 0.62
CA HIS A 98 6.82 -12.99 1.89
C HIS A 98 7.54 -11.63 1.92
N LEU A 99 7.93 -11.19 3.13
CA LEU A 99 8.72 -9.98 3.40
C LEU A 99 10.06 -10.37 4.03
N GLY A 100 11.18 -9.78 3.60
CA GLY A 100 12.48 -9.98 4.26
C GLY A 100 13.43 -11.00 3.62
N GLY A 101 13.19 -11.38 2.36
CA GLY A 101 14.07 -12.25 1.58
C GLY A 101 13.77 -13.75 1.74
N PRO A 102 14.52 -14.64 1.05
CA PRO A 102 14.16 -16.05 0.88
C PRO A 102 14.11 -16.88 2.18
N LEU A 103 14.69 -16.38 3.27
CA LEU A 103 14.68 -17.01 4.59
C LEU A 103 13.57 -16.49 5.51
N SER A 104 12.65 -15.68 4.98
CA SER A 104 11.52 -15.18 5.77
C SER A 104 10.65 -16.35 6.26
N LEU A 105 10.49 -16.42 7.57
CA LEU A 105 9.62 -17.41 8.24
C LEU A 105 8.14 -17.14 7.96
N GLU A 106 7.80 -15.89 7.68
CA GLU A 106 6.42 -15.44 7.46
C GLU A 106 6.11 -15.40 5.96
N ARG A 107 5.48 -16.47 5.49
CA ARG A 107 5.03 -16.62 4.10
C ARG A 107 3.55 -16.94 4.04
N SER A 108 2.86 -16.48 3.01
CA SER A 108 1.43 -16.75 2.82
C SER A 108 1.08 -16.92 1.36
N GLU A 109 -0.03 -17.59 1.08
CA GLU A 109 -0.48 -17.84 -0.30
C GLU A 109 -0.92 -16.56 -1.02
N SER A 110 -1.17 -15.46 -0.32
CA SER A 110 -1.47 -14.17 -0.94
C SER A 110 -0.83 -13.02 -0.17
N ILE A 111 -0.62 -11.89 -0.85
CA ILE A 111 -0.13 -10.65 -0.22
C ILE A 111 -1.15 -10.15 0.83
N VAL A 112 -2.43 -10.36 0.55
CA VAL A 112 -3.51 -9.98 1.46
C VAL A 112 -3.40 -10.77 2.77
N ASP A 113 -3.20 -12.08 2.70
CA ASP A 113 -3.10 -12.92 3.89
C ASP A 113 -1.77 -12.72 4.62
N LEU A 114 -0.68 -12.51 3.87
CA LEU A 114 0.61 -12.10 4.43
C LEU A 114 0.48 -10.86 5.30
N LEU A 115 -0.19 -9.81 4.80
CA LEU A 115 -0.35 -8.56 5.54
C LEU A 115 -1.34 -8.67 6.69
N LYS A 116 -2.39 -9.49 6.57
CA LYS A 116 -3.26 -9.79 7.72
C LYS A 116 -2.48 -10.43 8.87
N HIS A 117 -1.66 -11.43 8.55
CA HIS A 117 -0.79 -12.07 9.55
C HIS A 117 0.22 -11.08 10.11
N ALA A 118 0.85 -10.26 9.26
CA ALA A 118 1.81 -9.25 9.71
C ALA A 118 1.19 -8.22 10.67
N VAL A 119 -0.06 -7.81 10.40
CA VAL A 119 -0.83 -6.93 11.27
C VAL A 119 -1.15 -7.61 12.59
N GLN A 120 -1.61 -8.86 12.56
CA GLN A 120 -1.90 -9.64 13.77
C GLN A 120 -0.67 -9.78 14.66
N ILE A 121 0.50 -10.09 14.06
CA ILE A 121 1.77 -10.19 14.76
C ILE A 121 2.16 -8.84 15.39
N SER A 122 2.00 -7.75 14.64
CA SER A 122 2.33 -6.39 15.11
C SER A 122 1.45 -5.90 16.29
N PHE A 123 0.22 -6.41 16.40
CA PHE A 123 -0.69 -6.12 17.53
C PHE A 123 -0.45 -7.04 18.73
N THR A 124 -0.26 -8.33 18.49
CA THR A 124 -0.05 -9.33 19.55
C THR A 124 1.33 -9.21 20.20
N ARG A 125 2.32 -8.65 19.48
CA ARG A 125 3.74 -8.60 19.87
C ARG A 125 4.30 -9.98 20.22
N GLU A 126 3.70 -11.04 19.69
CA GLU A 126 4.18 -12.41 19.92
C GLU A 126 5.56 -12.64 19.31
N ARG A 127 5.85 -12.00 18.17
CA ARG A 127 7.10 -12.08 17.43
C ARG A 127 7.36 -10.78 16.66
N ASP A 128 8.63 -10.48 16.38
CA ASP A 128 9.01 -9.38 15.49
C ASP A 128 9.19 -9.88 14.05
N ILE A 129 8.70 -9.10 13.08
CA ILE A 129 8.96 -9.34 11.66
C ILE A 129 10.23 -8.57 11.31
N LEU A 130 11.35 -9.26 11.12
CA LEU A 130 12.63 -8.61 10.86
C LEU A 130 12.91 -8.52 9.35
N ILE A 131 13.36 -7.36 8.90
CA ILE A 131 13.94 -7.19 7.56
C ILE A 131 15.45 -6.98 7.67
N HIS A 132 16.19 -7.77 6.91
CA HIS A 132 17.63 -7.57 6.73
C HIS A 132 17.84 -6.47 5.69
N ARG A 133 18.41 -5.34 6.12
CA ARG A 133 18.89 -4.30 5.21
C ARG A 133 20.12 -4.82 4.45
N ARG A 134 20.25 -4.46 3.16
CA ARG A 134 21.50 -4.70 2.40
C ARG A 134 22.37 -3.44 2.48
N GLY A 135 23.63 -3.58 2.87
CA GLY A 135 24.61 -2.47 2.94
C GLY A 135 25.34 -2.40 4.28
N ALA A 136 26.13 -1.33 4.50
CA ALA A 136 26.87 -1.10 5.74
C ALA A 136 25.97 -0.88 6.98
N GLU A 137 24.68 -0.67 6.77
CA GLU A 137 23.63 -0.46 7.78
C GLU A 137 22.81 -1.76 8.01
N ALA A 138 23.46 -2.91 8.07
CA ALA A 138 22.82 -4.24 8.19
C ALA A 138 22.21 -4.50 9.58
N GLU A 139 21.40 -3.57 10.08
CA GLU A 139 20.61 -3.75 11.28
C GLU A 139 19.27 -4.38 10.92
N ALA A 140 18.87 -5.38 11.72
CA ALA A 140 17.53 -5.94 11.66
C ALA A 140 16.56 -4.91 12.24
N SER A 141 15.73 -4.31 11.38
CA SER A 141 14.63 -3.46 11.85
C SER A 141 13.35 -4.30 11.94
N GLY A 142 12.66 -4.21 13.08
CA GLY A 142 11.32 -4.77 13.23
C GLY A 142 10.32 -4.00 12.37
N ILE A 143 9.51 -4.72 11.61
CA ILE A 143 8.33 -4.15 10.94
C ILE A 143 7.18 -4.16 11.93
N GLN A 144 6.57 -2.99 12.15
CA GLN A 144 5.31 -2.87 12.85
C GLN A 144 4.27 -2.36 11.86
N LEU A 145 3.41 -3.25 11.34
CA LEU A 145 2.28 -2.89 10.48
C LEU A 145 1.02 -2.92 11.33
N ARG A 146 0.42 -1.76 11.62
CA ARG A 146 -0.78 -1.69 12.47
C ARG A 146 -1.96 -1.10 11.72
N TYR A 147 -1.74 0.00 11.00
CA TYR A 147 -2.83 0.82 10.48
C TYR A 147 -2.76 0.91 8.95
N PRO A 148 -3.58 0.14 8.22
CA PRO A 148 -3.61 0.23 6.76
C PRO A 148 -4.17 1.59 6.33
N LEU A 149 -3.33 2.40 5.67
CA LEU A 149 -3.74 3.67 5.09
C LEU A 149 -4.62 3.40 3.86
N SER A 150 -5.92 3.54 4.06
CA SER A 150 -6.92 3.31 3.04
C SER A 150 -6.99 4.49 2.06
N ARG A 151 -6.87 4.21 0.76
CA ARG A 151 -7.17 5.21 -0.27
C ARG A 151 -8.62 5.67 -0.24
N LEU A 152 -9.52 4.88 0.37
CA LEU A 152 -10.93 5.26 0.57
C LEU A 152 -11.08 6.43 1.55
N GLN A 153 -10.21 6.51 2.56
CA GLN A 153 -10.18 7.63 3.51
C GLN A 153 -9.70 8.93 2.85
N LEU A 154 -9.00 8.80 1.72
CA LEU A 154 -8.44 9.90 0.95
C LEU A 154 -9.15 10.03 -0.42
N LEU A 155 -10.33 9.43 -0.57
CA LEU A 155 -11.03 9.49 -1.85
C LEU A 155 -11.36 10.94 -2.18
N PRO A 156 -11.08 11.35 -3.42
CA PRO A 156 -11.55 12.62 -3.93
C PRO A 156 -13.08 12.62 -3.95
N ARG A 157 -13.64 13.83 -4.05
CA ARG A 157 -15.09 14.07 -4.08
C ARG A 157 -15.81 13.08 -5.02
N LEU A 158 -17.04 12.70 -4.67
CA LEU A 158 -17.89 11.81 -5.47
C LEU A 158 -17.90 12.18 -6.96
N GLN A 159 -17.88 13.47 -7.28
CA GLN A 159 -17.77 14.00 -8.64
C GLN A 159 -16.61 13.39 -9.44
N TYR A 160 -15.44 13.24 -8.82
CA TYR A 160 -14.26 12.62 -9.43
C TYR A 160 -14.44 11.12 -9.64
N LEU A 161 -15.06 10.43 -8.69
CA LEU A 161 -15.37 9.00 -8.79
C LEU A 161 -16.39 8.73 -9.90
N CYS A 162 -17.38 9.59 -10.04
CA CYS A 162 -18.30 9.59 -11.17
C CYS A 162 -17.55 9.80 -12.49
N ARG A 163 -16.63 10.77 -12.56
CA ARG A 163 -15.78 10.98 -13.75
C ARG A 163 -14.97 9.73 -14.12
N LEU A 164 -14.35 9.07 -13.14
CA LEU A 164 -13.64 7.80 -13.38
C LEU A 164 -14.58 6.75 -13.97
N ARG A 165 -15.73 6.54 -13.33
CA ARG A 165 -16.68 5.49 -13.74
C ARG A 165 -17.21 5.75 -15.15
N ILE A 166 -17.52 7.00 -15.48
CA ILE A 166 -17.97 7.40 -16.83
C ILE A 166 -16.89 7.12 -17.87
N ARG A 167 -15.62 7.47 -17.61
CA ARG A 167 -14.49 7.22 -18.52
C ARG A 167 -14.14 5.74 -18.69
N LEU A 168 -14.42 4.90 -17.69
CA LEU A 168 -14.22 3.45 -17.78
C LEU A 168 -15.31 2.75 -18.60
N LEU A 169 -16.53 3.29 -18.59
CA LEU A 169 -17.68 2.73 -19.29
C LEU A 169 -17.85 3.28 -20.71
N SER A 170 -17.26 4.43 -21.00
CA SER A 170 -17.41 5.13 -22.28
C SER A 170 -16.07 5.22 -23.00
N ARG A 171 -16.06 4.98 -24.32
CA ARG A 171 -14.86 5.16 -25.13
C ARG A 171 -14.52 6.65 -25.29
N ALA A 172 -13.24 6.99 -25.46
CA ALA A 172 -12.75 8.37 -25.50
C ALA A 172 -13.39 9.21 -26.62
N ASP A 173 -13.71 8.59 -27.75
CA ASP A 173 -14.40 9.16 -28.91
C ASP A 173 -15.88 9.45 -28.66
N GLN A 174 -16.49 8.84 -27.63
CA GLN A 174 -17.91 8.99 -27.30
C GLN A 174 -18.16 9.95 -26.13
N LEU A 175 -17.11 10.41 -25.43
CA LEU A 175 -17.26 11.26 -24.25
C LEU A 175 -17.97 12.59 -24.53
N SER A 176 -17.76 13.16 -25.72
CA SER A 176 -18.41 14.41 -26.17
C SER A 176 -19.91 14.24 -26.47
N THR A 177 -20.39 13.01 -26.64
CA THR A 177 -21.79 12.70 -26.98
C THR A 177 -22.65 12.39 -25.77
N LEU A 178 -22.07 12.36 -24.57
CA LEU A 178 -22.80 12.09 -23.34
C LEU A 178 -23.83 13.19 -23.05
N PRO A 179 -25.02 12.86 -22.50
CA PRO A 179 -26.05 13.82 -22.15
C PRO A 179 -25.69 14.57 -20.86
N LEU A 180 -24.56 15.29 -20.88
CA LEU A 180 -24.03 16.05 -19.76
C LEU A 180 -23.92 17.54 -20.15
N PRO A 181 -24.14 18.45 -19.20
CA PRO A 181 -23.86 19.87 -19.40
C PRO A 181 -22.41 20.13 -19.84
N PRO A 182 -22.14 21.18 -20.66
CA PRO A 182 -20.81 21.46 -21.18
C PRO A 182 -19.66 21.51 -20.16
N PRO A 183 -19.84 22.08 -18.94
CA PRO A 183 -18.78 22.05 -17.92
C PRO A 183 -18.44 20.64 -17.44
N LEU A 184 -19.43 19.74 -17.35
CA LEU A 184 -19.23 18.35 -16.97
C LEU A 184 -18.64 17.53 -18.10
N LEU A 185 -18.98 17.82 -19.36
CA LEU A 185 -18.31 17.25 -20.53
C LEU A 185 -16.82 17.61 -20.55
N ALA A 186 -16.48 18.88 -20.33
CA ALA A 186 -15.09 19.34 -20.25
C ALA A 186 -14.35 18.66 -19.08
N TYR A 187 -15.01 18.56 -17.91
CA TYR A 187 -14.45 17.88 -16.75
C TYR A 187 -14.21 16.38 -17.00
N VAL A 188 -15.16 15.67 -17.61
CA VAL A 188 -15.03 14.23 -17.90
C VAL A 188 -14.01 13.97 -19.00
N SER A 189 -13.90 14.86 -19.99
CA SER A 189 -13.00 14.70 -21.14
C SER A 189 -11.52 14.98 -20.82
N ASP A 190 -11.22 15.74 -19.77
CA ASP A 190 -9.86 16.07 -19.36
C ASP A 190 -8.99 14.80 -19.15
N PRO A 191 -7.85 14.67 -19.87
CA PRO A 191 -7.03 13.45 -19.90
C PRO A 191 -6.14 13.24 -18.67
N LYS A 192 -6.08 14.18 -17.72
CA LYS A 192 -5.22 14.06 -16.53
C LYS A 192 -5.55 12.78 -15.73
N PHE A 193 -4.53 11.97 -15.51
CA PHE A 193 -4.63 10.64 -14.93
C PHE A 193 -5.07 10.64 -13.46
N LEU A 194 -5.62 9.50 -13.06
CA LEU A 194 -6.46 9.33 -11.89
C LEU A 194 -5.68 9.08 -10.59
N ILE A 195 -4.86 10.05 -10.22
CA ILE A 195 -4.25 10.13 -8.88
C ILE A 195 -5.13 11.10 -8.08
N PRO A 196 -5.67 10.72 -6.89
CA PRO A 196 -6.28 11.67 -5.98
C PRO A 196 -5.34 12.87 -5.85
N ASN A 197 -5.84 14.08 -5.94
CA ASN A 197 -4.98 15.25 -5.89
C ASN A 197 -4.14 15.19 -4.59
N ILE A 198 -2.85 14.91 -4.72
CA ILE A 198 -1.99 14.66 -3.54
C ILE A 198 -1.98 15.89 -2.63
N ARG A 199 -2.06 17.10 -3.19
CA ARG A 199 -2.17 18.31 -2.37
C ARG A 199 -3.45 18.34 -1.54
N GLU A 200 -4.58 17.89 -2.09
CA GLU A 200 -5.83 17.79 -1.35
C GLU A 200 -5.77 16.69 -0.28
N CYS A 201 -5.12 15.56 -0.59
CA CYS A 201 -4.92 14.47 0.38
C CYS A 201 -4.05 14.93 1.55
N LEU A 202 -2.93 15.61 1.27
CA LEU A 202 -2.04 16.17 2.29
C LEU A 202 -2.78 17.18 3.17
N LYS A 203 -3.54 18.09 2.56
CA LYS A 203 -4.35 19.07 3.30
C LYS A 203 -5.36 18.38 4.22
N PHE A 204 -6.08 17.37 3.74
CA PHE A 204 -7.02 16.61 4.57
C PHE A 204 -6.34 15.92 5.75
N LEU A 205 -5.16 15.32 5.54
CA LEU A 205 -4.40 14.68 6.61
C LEU A 205 -3.87 15.69 7.64
N GLU A 206 -3.37 16.84 7.19
CA GLU A 206 -2.95 17.95 8.07
C GLU A 206 -4.10 18.49 8.91
N ASP A 207 -5.27 18.71 8.30
CA ASP A 207 -6.47 19.19 8.99
C ASP A 207 -6.92 18.16 10.04
N ARG A 208 -6.91 16.87 9.71
CA ARG A 208 -7.20 15.79 10.65
C ARG A 208 -6.18 15.75 11.81
N ARG A 209 -4.88 15.93 11.53
CA ARG A 209 -3.83 15.95 12.56
C ARG A 209 -4.05 17.09 13.55
N LYS A 210 -4.44 18.27 13.06
CA LYS A 210 -4.81 19.44 13.89
C LYS A 210 -6.04 19.16 14.75
N ILE A 211 -7.10 18.54 14.18
CA ILE A 211 -8.32 18.18 14.93
C ILE A 211 -8.01 17.21 16.07
N LEU A 212 -7.05 16.29 15.87
CA LEU A 212 -6.64 15.30 16.87
C LEU A 212 -5.60 15.84 17.88
N GLY A 213 -5.15 17.10 17.76
CA GLY A 213 -4.16 17.69 18.67
C GLY A 213 -2.75 17.10 18.56
N LEU A 214 -2.43 16.46 17.43
CA LEU A 214 -1.15 15.77 17.18
C LEU A 214 -0.16 16.67 16.40
N SER A 215 -0.29 18.00 16.54
CA SER A 215 0.44 19.00 15.74
C SER A 215 1.83 19.29 16.25
#